data_AF-A0A1A9Z6X7-F1
#
_entry.id   AF-A0A1A9Z6X7-F1
#
_cell.length_a   1.000
_cell.length_b   1.000
_cell.length_c   1.000
_cell.angle_alpha   90.00
_cell.angle_beta   90.00
_cell.angle_gamma   90.00
#
_symmetry.space_group_name_H-M   'P 1'
#
loop_
_entity.id
_entity.type
_entity.pdbx_description
1 polymer ?
#
loop_
_entity_poly.entity_id
_entity_poly.type
_entity_poly.pdbx_seq_one_letter_code
_entity_poly.pdbx_strand_id
1 'polypeptide(L)'
;MANAKLYGSGTAVLEIDTNKIRCGDIVGINGFPPKTKKGELSIVPQESQHDNHFRGRVKVQFPPASGFASTKTNEFLSQLCPNHNVECPAPRTIARLLDKLVAEFVEEYCINPISICDHPQIMSPFAICHRSVPGLTERFELFVMKKEICNAYTELNDPVVQRERFEQQANDKATGHDEV
;
A
#
# COMPACT_ATOMS: atom_id res chain seq x y z
N MET A 1 0.37 -20.17 -21.28
CA MET A 1 0.86 -20.90 -20.10
C MET A 1 2.26 -20.39 -19.79
N ALA A 2 2.57 -20.13 -18.51
CA ALA A 2 3.93 -19.81 -18.09
C ALA A 2 4.88 -20.97 -18.43
N ASN A 3 6.08 -20.66 -18.90
CA ASN A 3 7.10 -21.64 -19.32
C ASN A 3 8.45 -21.18 -18.76
N ALA A 4 9.28 -22.12 -18.27
CA ALA A 4 10.61 -21.86 -17.75
C ALA A 4 11.50 -21.03 -18.70
N LYS A 5 11.32 -21.14 -20.01
CA LYS A 5 12.04 -20.34 -21.03
C LYS A 5 11.77 -18.83 -20.95
N LEU A 6 10.69 -18.44 -20.26
CA LEU A 6 10.29 -17.05 -20.11
C LEU A 6 10.92 -16.35 -18.90
N TYR A 7 11.56 -17.11 -18.01
CA TYR A 7 12.32 -16.58 -16.90
C TYR A 7 13.79 -16.42 -17.36
N GLY A 8 14.41 -15.28 -17.07
CA GLY A 8 15.82 -15.04 -17.42
C GLY A 8 16.73 -16.11 -16.80
N SER A 9 17.84 -16.44 -17.45
CA SER A 9 18.79 -17.44 -16.95
C SER A 9 19.57 -16.88 -15.75
N GLY A 10 19.03 -17.03 -14.55
CA GLY A 10 19.72 -16.67 -13.31
C GLY A 10 18.76 -16.60 -12.12
N THR A 11 19.12 -17.22 -11.00
CA THR A 11 18.42 -17.09 -9.71
C THR A 11 18.38 -15.65 -9.20
N ALA A 12 19.28 -14.79 -9.69
CA ALA A 12 19.37 -13.37 -9.34
C ALA A 12 18.15 -12.52 -9.77
N VAL A 13 17.32 -13.01 -10.69
CA VAL A 13 16.15 -12.28 -11.20
C VAL A 13 14.97 -12.24 -10.21
N LEU A 14 14.91 -13.21 -9.30
CA LEU A 14 13.80 -13.37 -8.34
C LEU A 14 14.25 -13.29 -6.88
N GLU A 15 15.56 -13.25 -6.62
CA GLU A 15 16.12 -13.00 -5.28
C GLU A 15 15.99 -11.52 -4.93
N ILE A 16 14.78 -11.09 -4.62
CA ILE A 16 14.61 -9.86 -3.85
C ILE A 16 15.13 -10.17 -2.46
N ASP A 17 16.25 -9.57 -2.08
CA ASP A 17 16.76 -9.63 -0.71
C ASP A 17 15.78 -8.90 0.20
N THR A 18 14.81 -9.64 0.74
CA THR A 18 13.74 -9.13 1.59
C THR A 18 14.28 -8.41 2.83
N ASN A 19 15.54 -8.68 3.23
CA ASN A 19 16.19 -7.97 4.33
C ASN A 19 16.57 -6.52 3.98
N LYS A 20 16.59 -6.15 2.69
CA LYS A 20 16.87 -4.79 2.23
C LYS A 20 15.62 -3.94 2.01
N ILE A 21 14.45 -4.58 1.96
CA ILE A 21 13.17 -3.90 1.80
C ILE A 21 12.76 -3.31 3.15
N ARG A 22 12.47 -2.01 3.15
CA ARG A 22 12.01 -1.25 4.30
C ARG A 22 10.57 -0.80 4.08
N CYS A 23 9.91 -0.43 5.16
CA CYS A 23 8.57 0.14 5.09
C CYS A 23 8.54 1.41 4.21
N GLY A 24 7.64 1.40 3.22
CA GLY A 24 7.46 2.44 2.21
C GLY A 24 8.27 2.24 0.93
N ASP A 25 9.02 1.14 0.84
CA ASP A 25 9.72 0.77 -0.39
C ASP A 25 8.73 0.13 -1.36
N ILE A 26 8.79 0.55 -2.61
CA ILE A 26 7.95 0.08 -3.69
C ILE A 26 8.70 -1.07 -4.37
N VAL A 27 8.09 -2.24 -4.43
CA VAL A 27 8.66 -3.39 -5.13
C VAL A 27 7.97 -3.50 -6.49
N GLY A 28 8.64 -2.97 -7.50
CA GLY A 28 8.23 -3.11 -8.88
C GLY A 28 8.60 -4.49 -9.42
N ILE A 29 7.68 -5.10 -10.15
CA ILE A 29 7.92 -6.34 -10.87
C ILE A 29 7.79 -6.02 -12.36
N ASN A 30 8.92 -5.97 -13.05
CA ASN A 30 8.92 -5.90 -14.50
C ASN A 30 8.71 -7.31 -15.04
N GLY A 31 7.61 -7.50 -15.75
CA GLY A 31 7.22 -8.78 -16.31
C GLY A 31 6.32 -8.61 -17.52
N PHE A 32 6.08 -9.70 -18.24
CA PHE A 32 5.11 -9.70 -19.34
C PHE A 32 3.88 -10.53 -18.92
N PRO A 33 2.67 -10.16 -19.35
CA PRO A 33 1.48 -10.96 -19.09
C PRO A 33 1.44 -12.17 -20.05
N PRO A 34 1.69 -13.42 -19.63
CA PRO A 34 1.48 -14.59 -20.48
C PRO A 34 0.00 -14.78 -20.84
N LYS A 35 -0.25 -15.41 -21.99
CA LYS A 35 -1.58 -15.96 -22.31
C LYS A 35 -1.98 -17.01 -21.27
N THR A 36 -2.99 -16.70 -20.49
CA THR A 36 -3.65 -17.56 -19.49
C THR A 36 -4.97 -18.09 -20.03
N LYS A 37 -5.62 -19.00 -19.28
CA LYS A 37 -7.00 -19.41 -19.59
C LYS A 37 -7.97 -18.26 -19.28
N LYS A 38 -9.18 -18.29 -19.85
CA LYS A 38 -10.19 -17.22 -19.65
C LYS A 38 -10.37 -16.91 -18.15
N GLY A 39 -10.09 -15.67 -17.75
CA GLY A 39 -10.35 -15.15 -16.40
C GLY A 39 -9.14 -15.09 -15.47
N GLU A 40 -7.97 -15.59 -15.86
CA GLU A 40 -6.75 -15.53 -15.04
C GLU A 40 -5.85 -14.37 -15.50
N LEU A 41 -5.46 -13.47 -14.61
CA LEU A 41 -4.36 -12.54 -14.86
C LEU A 41 -3.09 -13.17 -14.27
N SER A 42 -2.15 -13.58 -15.12
CA SER A 42 -0.82 -13.97 -14.66
C SER A 42 0.19 -12.97 -15.22
N ILE A 43 1.16 -12.60 -14.40
CA ILE A 43 2.31 -11.78 -14.76
C ILE A 43 3.54 -12.65 -14.51
N VAL A 44 4.38 -12.82 -15.54
CA VAL A 44 5.65 -13.56 -15.37
C VAL A 44 6.74 -12.54 -15.05
N PRO A 45 7.24 -12.52 -13.80
CA PRO A 45 8.30 -11.61 -13.39
C PRO A 45 9.60 -11.92 -14.13
N GLN A 46 10.21 -10.89 -14.73
CA GLN A 46 11.53 -10.96 -15.40
C GLN A 46 12.61 -10.13 -14.71
N GLU A 47 12.26 -9.11 -13.93
CA GLU A 47 13.16 -8.38 -13.04
C GLU A 47 12.35 -7.80 -11.88
N SER A 48 12.93 -7.77 -10.68
CA SER A 48 12.41 -7.03 -9.54
C SER A 48 13.17 -5.71 -9.39
N GLN A 49 12.45 -4.60 -9.38
CA GLN A 49 12.99 -3.27 -9.09
C GLN A 49 12.59 -2.90 -7.67
N HIS A 50 13.59 -2.73 -6.80
CA HIS A 50 13.42 -2.17 -5.47
C HIS A 50 13.58 -0.65 -5.59
N ASP A 51 12.50 0.09 -5.34
CA ASP A 51 12.52 1.55 -5.47
C ASP A 51 12.06 2.24 -4.18
N ASN A 52 12.95 3.02 -3.58
CA ASN A 52 12.69 3.85 -2.39
C ASN A 52 11.98 5.17 -2.74
N HIS A 53 11.30 5.22 -3.89
CA HIS A 53 10.96 6.46 -4.59
C HIS A 53 10.01 7.38 -3.84
N PHE A 54 9.07 6.84 -3.04
CA PHE A 54 8.11 7.67 -2.29
C PHE A 54 8.82 8.60 -1.29
N ARG A 55 9.74 8.04 -0.49
CA ARG A 55 10.57 8.81 0.47
C ARG A 55 11.62 9.70 -0.21
N GLY A 56 12.09 9.32 -1.40
CA GLY A 56 13.01 10.15 -2.19
C GLY A 56 12.35 11.40 -2.80
N ARG A 57 11.05 11.32 -3.10
CA ARG A 57 10.30 12.37 -3.79
C ARG A 57 9.62 13.33 -2.83
N VAL A 58 8.99 12.80 -1.79
CA VAL A 58 8.55 13.62 -0.66
C VAL A 58 9.80 13.81 0.21
N LYS A 59 10.51 14.93 0.02
CA LYS A 59 11.74 15.29 0.79
C LYS A 59 11.44 15.60 2.26
N VAL A 60 10.59 14.81 2.91
CA VAL A 60 10.09 15.01 4.26
C VAL A 60 10.15 13.67 4.99
N GLN A 61 10.59 13.70 6.25
CA GLN A 61 10.56 12.53 7.09
C GLN A 61 9.14 12.35 7.65
N PHE A 62 8.52 11.22 7.32
CA PHE A 62 7.23 10.84 7.90
C PHE A 62 7.41 10.41 9.36
N PRO A 63 6.40 10.66 10.21
CA PRO A 63 6.37 10.12 11.57
C PRO A 63 6.38 8.58 11.56
N PRO A 64 6.81 7.95 12.67
CA PRO A 64 6.82 6.49 12.76
C PRO A 64 5.40 5.92 12.66
N ALA A 65 5.29 4.69 12.16
CA ALA A 65 4.00 4.03 11.90
C ALA A 65 3.10 3.92 13.13
N SER A 66 3.70 3.73 14.31
CA SER A 66 2.99 3.70 15.59
C SER A 66 2.33 5.04 15.97
N GLY A 67 2.74 6.14 15.35
CA GLY A 67 2.24 7.50 15.60
C GLY A 67 1.09 7.94 14.68
N PHE A 68 0.62 7.09 13.76
CA PHE A 68 -0.43 7.46 12.79
C PHE A 68 -1.82 7.65 13.40
N ALA A 69 -2.03 7.34 14.68
CA ALA A 69 -3.28 7.65 15.40
C ALA A 69 -3.26 9.03 16.09
N SER A 70 -2.14 9.77 16.05
CA SER A 70 -2.00 11.02 16.81
C SER A 70 -2.51 12.25 16.06
N THR A 71 -3.07 13.21 16.79
CA THR A 71 -3.52 14.52 16.24
C THR A 71 -2.38 15.28 15.55
N LYS A 72 -1.15 15.17 16.09
CA LYS A 72 0.06 15.76 15.49
C LYS A 72 0.33 15.25 14.08
N THR A 73 0.10 13.95 13.85
CA THR A 73 0.26 13.36 12.52
C THR A 73 -0.81 13.84 11.55
N ASN A 74 -2.05 14.03 12.02
CA ASN A 74 -3.11 14.62 11.19
C ASN A 74 -2.74 16.05 10.76
N GLU A 75 -2.31 16.89 11.70
CA GLU A 75 -1.88 18.27 11.41
C GLU A 75 -0.71 18.30 10.42
N PHE A 76 0.29 17.44 10.62
CA PHE A 76 1.42 17.29 9.71
C PHE A 76 0.98 16.93 8.29
N LEU A 77 0.14 15.91 8.13
CA LEU A 77 -0.36 15.48 6.81
C LEU A 77 -1.27 16.54 6.17
N SER A 78 -2.10 17.21 6.96
CA SER A 78 -2.97 18.30 6.52
C SER A 78 -2.19 19.52 6.02
N GLN A 79 -0.99 19.77 6.56
CA GLN A 79 -0.07 20.80 6.05
C GLN A 79 0.73 20.31 4.83
N LEU A 80 1.03 19.02 4.77
CA LEU A 80 1.80 18.42 3.69
C LEU A 80 1.03 18.41 2.36
N CYS A 81 -0.27 18.07 2.37
CA CYS A 81 -1.07 17.99 1.14
C CYS A 81 -1.09 19.31 0.34
N PRO A 82 -1.39 20.50 0.93
CA PRO A 82 -1.35 21.77 0.22
C PRO A 82 0.05 22.15 -0.30
N ASN A 83 1.11 21.87 0.45
CA ASN A 83 2.49 22.15 0.03
C ASN A 83 2.89 21.40 -1.25
N HIS A 84 2.19 20.32 -1.53
CA HIS A 84 2.41 19.45 -2.67
C HIS A 84 1.29 19.52 -3.72
N ASN A 85 0.39 20.52 -3.63
CA ASN A 85 -0.78 20.68 -4.50
C ASN A 85 -1.73 19.47 -4.55
N VAL A 86 -1.81 18.71 -3.44
CA VAL A 86 -2.73 17.59 -3.30
C VAL A 86 -4.02 18.07 -2.65
N GLU A 87 -5.13 18.00 -3.40
CA GLU A 87 -6.45 18.39 -2.90
C GLU A 87 -7.12 17.24 -2.12
N CYS A 88 -7.49 17.52 -0.87
CA CYS A 88 -8.29 16.60 -0.06
C CYS A 88 -9.55 17.34 0.46
N PRO A 89 -10.74 17.02 -0.07
CA PRO A 89 -11.99 17.56 0.44
C PRO A 89 -12.23 17.08 1.87
N ALA A 90 -13.07 17.81 2.62
CA ALA A 90 -13.49 17.37 3.95
C ALA A 90 -14.30 16.07 3.84
N PRO A 91 -14.23 15.17 4.84
CA PRO A 91 -13.37 15.21 6.03
C PRO A 91 -11.91 14.81 5.73
N ARG A 92 -10.96 15.48 6.42
CA ARG A 92 -9.51 15.27 6.31
C ARG A 92 -9.01 14.28 7.36
N THR A 93 -9.42 13.03 7.24
CA THR A 93 -8.90 11.95 8.09
C THR A 93 -7.49 11.58 7.64
N ILE A 94 -6.70 11.01 8.56
CA ILE A 94 -5.34 10.54 8.25
C ILE A 94 -5.35 9.52 7.10
N ALA A 95 -6.33 8.60 7.10
CA ALA A 95 -6.50 7.63 6.03
C ALA A 95 -6.73 8.30 4.66
N ARG A 96 -7.63 9.29 4.57
CA ARG A 96 -7.91 9.98 3.29
C ARG A 96 -6.74 10.86 2.84
N LEU A 97 -6.04 11.51 3.76
CA LEU A 97 -4.84 12.30 3.43
C LEU A 97 -3.72 11.40 2.88
N LEU A 98 -3.50 10.24 3.51
CA LEU A 98 -2.52 9.26 3.03
C LEU A 98 -2.92 8.70 1.67
N ASP A 99 -4.19 8.32 1.49
CA ASP A 99 -4.73 7.85 0.21
C ASP A 99 -4.45 8.85 -0.93
N LYS A 100 -4.75 10.14 -0.72
CA LYS A 100 -4.47 11.18 -1.73
C LYS A 100 -2.98 11.40 -2.00
N LEU A 101 -2.14 11.30 -0.98
CA LEU A 101 -0.69 11.39 -1.17
C LEU A 101 -0.15 10.18 -1.95
N VAL A 102 -0.66 8.98 -1.67
CA VAL A 102 -0.27 7.76 -2.39
C VAL A 102 -0.73 7.84 -3.85
N ALA A 103 -1.96 8.28 -4.10
CA ALA A 103 -2.48 8.46 -5.45
C ALA A 103 -1.59 9.37 -6.30
N GLU A 104 -1.22 10.54 -5.78
CA GLU A 104 -0.41 11.51 -6.53
C GLU A 104 1.06 11.07 -6.70
N PHE A 105 1.67 10.56 -5.62
CA PHE A 105 3.13 10.33 -5.61
C PHE A 105 3.54 8.90 -5.98
N VAL A 106 2.63 7.93 -5.87
CA VAL A 106 2.90 6.51 -6.09
C VAL A 106 2.13 5.99 -7.29
N GLU A 107 0.80 6.08 -7.28
CA GLU A 107 -0.03 5.42 -8.31
C GLU A 107 0.26 5.89 -9.73
N GLU A 108 0.52 7.19 -9.91
CA GLU A 108 0.87 7.79 -11.20
C GLU A 108 2.12 7.17 -11.85
N TYR A 109 2.96 6.50 -11.06
CA TYR A 109 4.21 5.88 -11.50
C TYR A 109 4.13 4.36 -11.62
N CYS A 110 3.03 3.76 -11.15
CA CYS A 110 2.77 2.33 -11.26
C CYS A 110 2.33 1.95 -12.68
N ILE A 111 3.22 2.13 -13.67
CA ILE A 111 2.98 1.73 -15.06
C ILE A 111 3.07 0.20 -15.19
N ASN A 112 4.17 -0.36 -14.69
CA ASN A 112 4.37 -1.80 -14.63
C ASN A 112 3.66 -2.39 -13.40
N PRO A 113 3.54 -3.72 -13.30
CA PRO A 113 3.03 -4.36 -12.10
C PRO A 113 3.88 -4.02 -10.87
N ILE A 114 3.28 -3.33 -9.92
CA ILE A 114 3.93 -2.90 -8.69
C ILE A 114 3.09 -3.33 -7.50
N SER A 115 3.71 -4.01 -6.54
CA SER A 115 3.06 -4.30 -5.26
C SER A 115 3.46 -3.25 -4.23
N ILE A 116 2.47 -2.53 -3.69
CA ILE A 116 2.62 -1.67 -2.53
C ILE A 116 2.29 -2.52 -1.30
N CYS A 117 3.22 -2.60 -0.34
CA CYS A 117 3.07 -3.46 0.84
C CYS A 117 3.05 -2.64 2.13
N ASP A 118 2.60 -3.29 3.20
CA ASP A 118 2.67 -2.81 4.59
C ASP A 118 1.89 -1.52 4.84
N HIS A 119 0.61 -1.54 4.50
CA HIS A 119 -0.28 -0.40 4.69
C HIS A 119 -0.46 -0.07 6.18
N PRO A 120 -0.58 1.23 6.54
CA PRO A 120 -0.89 1.64 7.91
C PRO A 120 -2.20 1.03 8.40
N GLN A 121 -2.24 0.65 9.68
CA GLN A 121 -3.41 -0.02 10.27
C GLN A 121 -4.69 0.83 10.22
N ILE A 122 -4.56 2.16 10.26
CA ILE A 122 -5.69 3.09 10.16
C ILE A 122 -6.41 3.02 8.81
N MET A 123 -5.76 2.49 7.77
CA MET A 123 -6.34 2.29 6.43
C MET A 123 -6.83 0.86 6.19
N SER A 124 -6.56 -0.06 7.12
CA SER A 124 -6.75 -1.50 6.95
C SER A 124 -7.44 -2.12 8.16
N PRO A 125 -8.76 -1.91 8.33
CA PRO A 125 -9.50 -2.35 9.51
C PRO A 125 -9.59 -3.89 9.64
N PHE A 126 -9.52 -4.60 8.51
CA PHE A 126 -9.65 -6.07 8.45
C PHE A 126 -8.32 -6.80 8.35
N ALA A 127 -7.20 -6.07 8.22
CA ALA A 127 -5.89 -6.69 8.11
C ALA A 127 -5.26 -6.87 9.50
N ILE A 128 -4.56 -7.98 9.69
CA ILE A 128 -3.77 -8.22 10.91
C ILE A 128 -2.63 -7.20 11.03
N CYS A 129 -2.27 -6.87 12.28
CA CYS A 129 -1.07 -6.09 12.56
C CYS A 129 0.18 -6.78 12.00
N HIS A 130 1.09 -5.99 11.45
CA HIS A 130 2.37 -6.50 10.97
C HIS A 130 3.20 -7.08 12.12
N ARG A 131 3.70 -8.32 11.95
CA ARG A 131 4.41 -9.08 13.00
C ARG A 131 5.64 -8.38 13.57
N SER A 132 6.33 -7.58 12.75
CA SER A 132 7.61 -6.95 13.11
C SER A 132 7.54 -5.43 13.24
N VAL A 133 6.48 -4.78 12.73
CA VAL A 133 6.42 -3.32 12.61
C VAL A 133 5.09 -2.80 13.17
N PRO A 134 5.07 -2.35 14.43
CA PRO A 134 3.85 -1.85 15.06
C PRO A 134 3.27 -0.65 14.30
N GLY A 135 1.94 -0.67 14.10
CA GLY A 135 1.20 0.38 13.39
C GLY A 135 0.99 0.13 11.89
N LEU A 136 1.62 -0.90 11.33
CA LEU A 136 1.38 -1.38 9.96
C LEU A 136 0.57 -2.67 9.96
N THR A 137 0.15 -3.08 8.78
CA THR A 137 -0.63 -4.31 8.54
C THR A 137 -0.01 -5.14 7.44
N GLU A 138 -0.21 -6.45 7.48
CA GLU A 138 0.21 -7.36 6.40
C GLU A 138 -0.79 -7.27 5.23
N ARG A 139 -0.77 -6.14 4.52
CA ARG A 139 -1.62 -5.86 3.35
C ARG A 139 -0.76 -5.44 2.18
N PHE A 140 -1.06 -5.97 1.00
CA PHE A 140 -0.52 -5.48 -0.25
C PHE A 140 -1.61 -5.13 -1.26
N GLU A 141 -1.28 -4.19 -2.13
CA GLU A 141 -2.08 -3.79 -3.27
C GLU A 141 -1.22 -3.89 -4.53
N LEU A 142 -1.80 -4.47 -5.58
CA LEU A 142 -1.15 -4.59 -6.88
C LEU A 142 -1.68 -3.50 -7.81
N PHE A 143 -0.78 -2.64 -8.29
CA PHE A 143 -1.06 -1.62 -9.27
C PHE A 143 -0.50 -2.01 -10.63
N VAL A 144 -1.27 -1.76 -11.69
CA VAL A 144 -0.84 -1.91 -13.09
C VAL A 144 -1.46 -0.76 -13.88
N MET A 145 -0.67 -0.08 -14.73
CA MET A 145 -1.16 1.03 -15.56
C MET A 145 -1.90 2.11 -14.74
N LYS A 146 -1.36 2.47 -13.57
CA LYS A 146 -1.89 3.46 -12.62
C LYS A 146 -3.26 3.11 -12.04
N LYS A 147 -3.62 1.82 -12.04
CA LYS A 147 -4.87 1.32 -11.49
C LYS A 147 -4.61 0.17 -10.55
N GLU A 148 -5.30 0.20 -9.43
CA GLU A 148 -5.37 -0.94 -8.52
C GLU A 148 -6.09 -2.10 -9.20
N ILE A 149 -5.47 -3.28 -9.18
CA ILE A 149 -5.99 -4.51 -9.77
C ILE A 149 -6.27 -5.57 -8.71
N CYS A 150 -5.51 -5.58 -7.61
CA CYS A 150 -5.72 -6.52 -6.51
C CYS A 150 -5.45 -5.85 -5.17
N ASN A 151 -6.25 -6.22 -4.18
CA ASN A 151 -6.03 -5.93 -2.77
C ASN A 151 -6.07 -7.25 -2.02
N ALA A 152 -5.07 -7.48 -1.18
CA ALA A 152 -4.98 -8.70 -0.39
C ALA A 152 -4.28 -8.42 0.93
N TYR A 153 -4.70 -9.11 1.98
CA TYR A 153 -4.17 -8.95 3.31
C TYR A 153 -4.27 -10.25 4.10
N THR A 154 -3.41 -10.40 5.10
CA THR A 154 -3.59 -11.43 6.12
C THR A 154 -4.80 -11.04 6.98
N GLU A 155 -5.84 -11.86 6.92
CA GLU A 155 -7.12 -11.61 7.61
C GLU A 155 -6.96 -11.50 9.13
N LEU A 156 -7.61 -10.50 9.71
CA LEU A 156 -7.78 -10.38 11.15
C LEU A 156 -8.69 -11.51 11.64
N ASN A 157 -8.13 -12.42 12.43
CA ASN A 157 -8.82 -13.60 12.95
C ASN A 157 -9.20 -13.50 14.44
N ASP A 158 -8.84 -12.41 15.12
CA ASP A 158 -9.22 -12.17 16.51
C ASP A 158 -10.62 -11.52 16.57
N PRO A 159 -11.64 -12.23 17.07
CA PRO A 159 -13.01 -11.73 17.09
C PRO A 159 -13.21 -10.53 18.04
N VAL A 160 -12.38 -10.37 19.06
CA VAL A 160 -12.46 -9.24 20.00
C VAL A 160 -11.96 -7.98 19.31
N VAL A 161 -10.77 -8.04 18.72
CA VAL A 161 -10.19 -6.92 17.98
C VAL A 161 -11.05 -6.55 16.78
N GLN A 162 -11.58 -7.55 16.06
CA GLN A 162 -12.46 -7.30 14.92
C GLN A 162 -13.74 -6.57 15.32
N ARG A 163 -14.34 -6.93 16.47
CA ARG A 163 -15.50 -6.22 17.02
C ARG A 163 -15.18 -4.76 17.37
N GLU A 164 -14.04 -4.51 18.01
CA GLU A 164 -13.60 -3.13 18.32
C GLU A 164 -13.44 -2.29 17.04
N ARG A 165 -12.93 -2.89 15.95
CA ARG A 165 -12.82 -2.22 14.64
C ARG A 165 -14.18 -1.92 14.02
N PHE A 166 -15.14 -2.84 14.12
CA PHE A 166 -16.50 -2.58 13.67
C PHE A 166 -17.20 -1.48 14.46
N GLU A 167 -16.99 -1.42 15.78
CA GLU A 167 -17.52 -0.35 16.63
C GLU A 167 -16.91 1.01 16.25
N GLN A 168 -15.62 1.06 15.93
CA GLN A 168 -14.95 2.26 15.40
C GLN A 168 -15.56 2.71 14.06
N GLN A 169 -15.70 1.80 13.09
CA GLN A 169 -16.32 2.12 11.80
C GLN A 169 -17.77 2.60 11.94
N ALA A 170 -18.55 1.97 12.82
CA ALA A 170 -19.94 2.37 13.06
C ALA A 170 -20.03 3.80 13.64
N ASN A 171 -19.09 4.16 14.53
CA ASN A 171 -19.00 5.52 15.07
C ASN A 171 -18.56 6.52 14.00
N ASP A 172 -17.58 6.17 13.15
CA ASP A 172 -17.12 7.02 12.06
C ASP A 172 -18.27 7.26 11.05
N LYS A 173 -19.03 6.23 10.71
CA LYS A 173 -20.22 6.33 9.87
C LYS A 173 -21.31 7.21 10.48
N ALA A 174 -21.55 7.09 11.80
CA ALA A 174 -22.52 7.92 12.52
C ALA A 174 -22.12 9.41 12.54
N THR A 175 -20.82 9.72 12.45
CA THR A 175 -20.32 11.10 12.36
C THR A 175 -20.35 11.67 10.93
N GLY A 176 -20.95 10.96 9.97
CA GLY A 176 -21.17 11.44 8.60
C GLY A 176 -20.05 11.08 7.62
N HIS A 177 -19.24 10.07 7.96
CA HIS A 177 -18.27 9.49 7.02
C HIS A 177 -18.93 8.35 6.23
N ASP A 178 -19.55 8.68 5.08
CA ASP A 178 -20.24 7.69 4.23
C ASP A 178 -19.28 6.70 3.52
N GLU A 179 -17.98 7.02 3.45
CA GLU A 179 -16.95 6.20 2.76
C GLU A 179 -16.23 5.19 3.68
N VAL A 180 -16.67 5.01 4.93
CA VAL A 180 -16.07 4.07 5.91
C VAL A 180 -17.00 2.90 6.21
#